data_AF-B4I4F3-F1
#
_entry.id   AF-B4I4F3-F1
#
_cell.length_a   1.000
_cell.length_b   1.000
_cell.length_c   1.000
_cell.angle_alpha   90.00
_cell.angle_beta   90.00
_cell.angle_gamma   90.00
#
_symmetry.space_group_name_H-M   'P 1'
#
loop_
_entity.id
_entity.type
_entity.pdbx_description
1 polymer ?
#
loop_
_entity_poly.entity_id
_entity_poly.type
_entity_poly.pdbx_seq_one_letter_code
_entity_poly.pdbx_strand_id
1 'polypeptide(L)'
;MLRERHDIERHTRWYDIKKKFESDPRYRIVDSMYREEYFEDYLHIMKEEKRKEREMREQRERERHRERKSDRREKDKGRKDRGRSRSKDKDRENKSSKEEKDKVKEEKSKSEKNKKRDTTPEEGEHREESEREERAGSDDSEVARQRENEAEQKQKEREKKLRVEQSIREREKEVQRTLAGHLRDRDKEREHHMREECIGHFTALLTDLVRTPDFTWKEVKRQLRKDHRWELIESLDREDRERKFQRAH
;
A
#
# COMPACT_ATOMS: atom_id res chain seq x y z
N MET A 1 29.37 -6.07 0.19
CA MET A 1 30.33 -4.96 0.34
C MET A 1 29.67 -3.61 0.59
N LEU A 2 28.80 -3.08 -0.29
CA LEU A 2 28.18 -1.76 -0.11
C LEU A 2 27.15 -1.73 1.05
N ARG A 3 26.21 -2.69 1.09
CA ARG A 3 25.18 -2.79 2.14
C ARG A 3 25.72 -3.14 3.53
N GLU A 4 26.88 -3.78 3.60
CA GLU A 4 27.52 -4.22 4.86
C GLU A 4 28.25 -3.08 5.58
N ARG A 5 28.45 -1.95 4.90
CA ARG A 5 29.24 -0.82 5.41
C ARG A 5 28.33 0.27 5.95
N HIS A 6 28.51 0.58 7.24
CA HIS A 6 27.79 1.66 7.91
C HIS A 6 28.44 3.04 7.70
N ASP A 7 29.63 3.11 7.09
CA ASP A 7 30.36 4.35 6.83
C ASP A 7 29.96 5.05 5.52
N ILE A 8 28.90 4.56 4.87
CA ILE A 8 28.33 5.13 3.64
C ILE A 8 27.04 5.87 4.00
N GLU A 9 27.12 7.19 3.97
CA GLU A 9 26.03 8.11 4.21
C GLU A 9 25.54 8.74 2.89
N ARG A 10 24.39 9.42 2.96
CA ARG A 10 23.72 10.04 1.80
C ARG A 10 24.58 11.03 1.01
N HIS A 11 25.60 11.58 1.65
CA HIS A 11 26.50 12.59 1.09
C HIS A 11 27.94 12.09 0.94
N THR A 12 28.20 10.81 1.20
CA THR A 12 29.52 10.21 1.00
C THR A 12 29.88 10.30 -0.47
N ARG A 13 31.05 10.85 -0.78
CA ARG A 13 31.53 10.92 -2.15
C ARG A 13 32.26 9.63 -2.51
N TRP A 14 32.20 9.26 -3.78
CA TRP A 14 32.87 8.08 -4.30
C TRP A 14 34.35 8.04 -3.91
N TYR A 15 35.05 9.16 -4.08
CA TYR A 15 36.48 9.29 -3.78
C TYR A 15 36.85 8.99 -2.32
N ASP A 16 35.96 9.25 -1.37
CA ASP A 16 36.20 9.05 0.05
C ASP A 16 36.10 7.57 0.44
N ILE A 17 35.26 6.81 -0.28
CA ILE A 17 34.99 5.40 0.00
C ILE A 17 35.81 4.46 -0.89
N LYS A 18 36.18 4.90 -2.10
CA LYS A 18 36.90 4.11 -3.13
C LYS A 18 38.13 3.41 -2.55
N LYS A 19 38.97 4.15 -1.83
CA LYS A 19 40.19 3.61 -1.20
C LYS A 19 39.91 2.53 -0.15
N LYS A 20 38.76 2.60 0.52
CA LYS A 20 38.37 1.61 1.52
C LYS A 20 37.83 0.32 0.89
N PHE A 21 37.50 0.33 -0.40
CA PHE A 21 37.07 -0.85 -1.14
C PHE A 21 38.20 -1.60 -1.83
N GLU A 22 39.36 -0.98 -2.05
CA GLU A 22 40.53 -1.60 -2.72
C GLU A 22 41.03 -2.89 -2.04
N SER A 23 40.74 -3.06 -0.75
CA SER A 23 41.04 -4.27 0.01
C SER A 23 40.00 -5.40 -0.13
N ASP A 24 38.76 -5.11 -0.57
CA ASP A 24 37.71 -6.14 -0.70
C ASP A 24 37.88 -6.90 -2.03
N PRO A 25 38.00 -8.25 -2.02
CA PRO A 25 38.09 -9.05 -3.24
C PRO A 25 36.91 -8.81 -4.21
N ARG A 26 35.71 -8.57 -3.67
CA ARG A 26 34.50 -8.30 -4.48
C ARG A 26 34.60 -6.97 -5.24
N TYR A 27 35.34 -5.99 -4.71
CA TYR A 27 35.60 -4.74 -5.41
C TYR A 27 36.51 -4.93 -6.63
N ARG A 28 37.52 -5.79 -6.52
CA ARG A 28 38.49 -6.05 -7.59
C ARG A 28 37.88 -6.82 -8.76
N ILE A 29 36.88 -7.66 -8.48
CA ILE A 29 36.14 -8.42 -9.48
C ILE A 29 35.23 -7.49 -10.31
N VAL A 30 34.71 -6.42 -9.70
CA VAL A 30 33.90 -5.42 -10.41
C VAL A 30 34.81 -4.55 -11.27
N ASP A 31 34.45 -4.35 -12.53
CA ASP A 31 35.22 -3.52 -13.47
C ASP A 31 35.28 -2.06 -13.01
N SER A 32 36.45 -1.43 -13.17
CA SER A 32 36.72 -0.06 -12.73
C SER A 32 35.76 0.97 -13.30
N MET A 33 35.21 0.72 -14.48
CA MET A 33 34.24 1.61 -15.15
C MET A 33 32.90 1.69 -14.38
N TYR A 34 32.45 0.59 -13.76
CA TYR A 34 31.11 0.51 -13.15
C TYR A 34 31.11 0.68 -11.64
N ARG A 35 32.29 0.68 -11.01
CA ARG A 35 32.42 0.79 -9.55
C ARG A 35 31.75 2.05 -8.98
N GLU A 36 31.88 3.18 -9.68
CA GLU A 36 31.28 4.47 -9.27
C GLU A 36 29.75 4.45 -9.49
N GLU A 37 29.28 3.92 -10.62
CA GLU A 37 27.85 3.80 -10.93
C GLU A 37 27.12 2.90 -9.91
N TYR A 38 27.70 1.76 -9.53
CA TYR A 38 27.13 0.89 -8.49
C TYR A 38 27.06 1.59 -7.12
N PHE A 39 28.01 2.47 -6.83
CA PHE A 39 27.99 3.26 -5.60
C PHE A 39 26.89 4.33 -5.63
N GLU A 40 26.72 5.03 -6.75
CA GLU A 40 25.64 5.99 -6.94
C GLU A 40 24.25 5.33 -6.87
N ASP A 41 24.07 4.19 -7.53
CA ASP A 41 22.86 3.36 -7.44
C ASP A 41 22.56 2.99 -5.98
N TYR A 42 23.59 2.56 -5.23
CA TYR A 42 23.43 2.23 -3.81
C TYR A 42 23.02 3.45 -2.97
N LEU A 43 23.60 4.63 -3.20
CA LEU A 43 23.18 5.86 -2.53
C LEU A 43 21.74 6.22 -2.86
N HIS A 44 21.31 6.03 -4.11
CA HIS A 44 19.95 6.26 -4.56
C HIS A 44 18.96 5.33 -3.87
N ILE A 45 19.27 4.04 -3.81
CA ILE A 45 18.48 3.01 -3.11
C ILE A 45 18.38 3.33 -1.61
N MET A 46 19.49 3.70 -0.96
CA MET A 46 19.50 4.08 0.46
C MET A 46 18.62 5.31 0.74
N LYS A 47 18.65 6.29 -0.16
CA LYS A 47 17.81 7.50 -0.08
C LYS A 47 16.33 7.17 -0.27
N GLU A 48 16.02 6.28 -1.20
CA GLU A 48 14.66 5.83 -1.48
C GLU A 48 14.11 4.95 -0.36
N GLU A 49 14.93 4.06 0.22
CA GLU A 49 14.56 3.21 1.34
C GLU A 49 14.18 4.06 2.57
N LYS A 50 14.98 5.09 2.91
CA LYS A 50 14.63 6.05 3.97
C LYS A 50 13.36 6.86 3.66
N ARG A 51 13.15 7.26 2.41
CA ARG A 51 11.92 7.96 2.00
C ARG A 51 10.70 7.06 2.18
N LYS A 52 10.80 5.81 1.71
CA LYS A 52 9.74 4.81 1.78
C LYS A 52 9.41 4.42 3.23
N GLU A 53 10.42 4.30 4.08
CA GLU A 53 10.22 4.07 5.52
C GLU A 53 9.44 5.23 6.17
N ARG A 54 9.79 6.47 5.84
CA ARG A 54 9.06 7.64 6.31
C ARG A 54 7.59 7.63 5.84
N GLU A 55 7.36 7.37 4.56
CA GLU A 55 6.00 7.28 4.00
C GLU A 55 5.18 6.17 4.66
N MET A 56 5.77 4.99 4.88
CA MET A 56 5.16 3.88 5.62
C MET A 56 4.83 4.26 7.06
N ARG A 57 5.71 4.98 7.74
CA ARG A 57 5.47 5.48 9.10
C ARG A 57 4.32 6.48 9.12
N GLU A 58 4.32 7.46 8.21
CA GLU A 58 3.23 8.43 8.06
C GLU A 58 1.91 7.74 7.72
N GLN A 59 1.92 6.70 6.88
CA GLN A 59 0.75 5.91 6.56
C GLN A 59 0.21 5.17 7.78
N ARG A 60 1.07 4.52 8.57
CA ARG A 60 0.69 3.87 9.83
C ARG A 60 0.15 4.87 10.85
N GLU A 61 0.72 6.07 10.95
CA GLU A 61 0.19 7.12 11.83
C GLU A 61 -1.17 7.63 11.37
N ARG A 62 -1.36 7.83 10.05
CA ARG A 62 -2.66 8.20 9.47
C ARG A 62 -3.71 7.13 9.75
N GLU A 63 -3.34 5.86 9.66
CA GLU A 63 -4.22 4.73 9.97
C GLU A 63 -4.63 4.72 11.45
N ARG A 64 -3.67 4.82 12.37
CA ARG A 64 -3.95 4.93 13.81
C ARG A 64 -4.82 6.15 14.13
N HIS A 65 -4.61 7.27 13.45
CA HIS A 65 -5.43 8.46 13.63
C HIS A 65 -6.87 8.23 13.15
N ARG A 66 -7.05 7.54 12.01
CA ARG A 66 -8.38 7.15 11.51
C ARG A 66 -9.09 6.22 12.50
N GLU A 67 -8.38 5.24 13.05
CA GLU A 67 -8.90 4.29 14.06
C GLU A 67 -9.34 5.03 15.33
N ARG A 68 -8.47 5.87 15.92
CA ARG A 68 -8.82 6.69 17.09
C ARG A 68 -10.03 7.59 16.86
N LYS A 69 -10.17 8.15 15.65
CA LYS A 69 -11.32 8.99 15.28
C LYS A 69 -12.59 8.14 15.17
N SER A 70 -12.49 6.92 14.66
CA SER A 70 -13.59 5.95 14.63
C SER A 70 -14.05 5.61 16.05
N ASP A 71 -13.12 5.25 16.94
CA ASP A 71 -13.42 4.90 18.34
C ASP A 71 -14.08 6.05 19.10
N ARG A 72 -13.60 7.28 18.91
CA ARG A 72 -14.23 8.48 19.49
C ARG A 72 -15.68 8.62 19.02
N ARG A 73 -15.93 8.44 17.72
CA ARG A 73 -17.27 8.56 17.14
C ARG A 73 -18.21 7.48 17.67
N GLU A 74 -17.72 6.26 17.86
CA GLU A 74 -18.47 5.16 18.46
C GLU A 74 -18.79 5.44 19.94
N LYS A 75 -17.82 5.94 20.71
CA LYS A 75 -18.01 6.30 22.12
C LYS A 75 -19.01 7.45 22.30
N ASP A 76 -18.98 8.44 21.42
CA ASP A 76 -19.94 9.55 21.41
C ASP A 76 -21.35 9.09 21.05
N LYS A 77 -21.50 8.19 20.06
CA LYS A 77 -22.79 7.53 19.78
C LYS A 77 -23.31 6.81 21.03
N GLY A 78 -22.50 5.98 21.67
CA GLY A 78 -22.89 5.24 22.87
C GLY A 78 -23.25 6.14 24.07
N ARG A 79 -22.60 7.31 24.21
CA ARG A 79 -22.97 8.32 25.21
C ARG A 79 -24.32 8.96 24.89
N LYS A 80 -24.57 9.28 23.61
CA LYS A 80 -25.83 9.86 23.15
C LYS A 80 -26.99 8.88 23.35
N ASP A 81 -26.79 7.60 23.06
CA ASP A 81 -27.80 6.56 23.28
C ASP A 81 -28.11 6.39 24.77
N ARG A 82 -27.08 6.33 25.63
CA ARG A 82 -27.29 6.29 27.09
C ARG A 82 -28.01 7.53 27.62
N GLY A 83 -27.68 8.71 27.10
CA GLY A 83 -28.37 9.95 27.45
C GLY A 83 -29.85 9.91 27.07
N ARG A 84 -30.15 9.37 25.88
CA ARG A 84 -31.52 9.19 25.39
C ARG A 84 -32.31 8.19 26.23
N SER A 85 -31.72 7.04 26.60
CA SER A 85 -32.34 6.06 27.51
C SER A 85 -32.67 6.68 28.85
N ARG A 86 -31.72 7.40 29.46
CA ARG A 86 -31.90 8.02 30.78
C ARG A 86 -32.95 9.14 30.78
N SER A 87 -33.12 9.84 29.66
CA SER A 87 -34.20 10.82 29.49
C SER A 87 -35.56 10.14 29.36
N LYS A 88 -35.62 9.02 28.62
CA LYS A 88 -36.84 8.22 28.45
C LYS A 88 -37.34 7.60 29.76
N ASP A 89 -36.42 7.18 30.63
CA ASP A 89 -36.77 6.68 31.97
C ASP A 89 -37.34 7.78 32.88
N LYS A 90 -36.74 8.98 32.86
CA LYS A 90 -37.28 10.14 33.59
C LYS A 90 -38.68 10.52 33.11
N ASP A 91 -38.92 10.51 31.81
CA ASP A 91 -40.24 10.81 31.25
C ASP A 91 -41.30 9.77 31.67
N ARG A 92 -40.91 8.50 31.84
CA ARG A 92 -41.80 7.44 32.36
C ARG A 92 -42.13 7.63 33.83
N GLU A 93 -41.15 7.93 34.69
CA GLU A 93 -41.38 8.22 36.11
C GLU A 93 -42.29 9.45 36.30
N ASN A 94 -42.08 10.50 35.49
CA ASN A 94 -42.90 11.71 35.56
C ASN A 94 -44.34 11.47 35.06
N LYS A 95 -44.55 10.53 34.13
CA LYS A 95 -45.89 10.09 33.70
C LYS A 95 -46.60 9.26 34.75
N SER A 96 -45.90 8.30 35.36
CA SER A 96 -46.44 7.45 36.42
C SER A 96 -46.88 8.27 37.64
N SER A 97 -46.05 9.23 38.07
CA SER A 97 -46.39 10.13 39.18
C SER A 97 -47.55 11.08 38.86
N LYS A 98 -47.73 11.47 37.58
CA LYS A 98 -48.89 12.26 37.14
C LYS A 98 -50.18 11.42 37.14
N GLU A 99 -50.12 10.18 36.68
CA GLU A 99 -51.26 9.25 36.71
C GLU A 99 -51.69 8.89 38.14
N GLU A 100 -50.75 8.71 39.09
CA GLU A 100 -51.12 8.56 40.51
C GLU A 100 -51.82 9.81 41.06
N LYS A 101 -51.31 11.00 40.73
CA LYS A 101 -51.88 12.26 41.20
C LYS A 101 -53.29 12.52 40.65
N ASP A 102 -53.56 12.08 39.42
CA ASP A 102 -54.87 12.16 38.79
C ASP A 102 -55.84 11.12 39.38
N LYS A 103 -55.40 9.89 39.68
CA LYS A 103 -56.21 8.88 40.39
C LYS A 103 -56.61 9.32 41.80
N VAL A 104 -55.70 9.95 42.55
CA VAL A 104 -56.00 10.49 43.89
C VAL A 104 -56.98 11.66 43.82
N LYS A 105 -56.96 12.46 42.74
CA LYS A 105 -57.98 13.50 42.49
C LYS A 105 -59.34 12.91 42.14
N GLU A 106 -59.38 11.79 41.44
CA GLU A 106 -60.60 11.11 41.00
C GLU A 106 -61.30 10.35 42.15
N GLU A 107 -60.55 9.74 43.07
CA GLU A 107 -61.15 9.15 44.28
C GLU A 107 -61.73 10.20 45.22
N LYS A 108 -61.13 11.39 45.27
CA LYS A 108 -61.65 12.51 46.07
C LYS A 108 -62.94 13.11 45.50
N SER A 109 -63.21 12.96 44.20
CA SER A 109 -64.44 13.44 43.55
C SER A 109 -65.57 12.40 43.49
N LYS A 110 -65.27 11.11 43.65
CA LYS A 110 -66.27 10.01 43.72
C LYS A 110 -66.95 9.86 45.09
N SER A 111 -66.47 10.53 46.13
CA SER A 111 -67.09 10.54 47.47
C SER A 111 -68.33 11.46 47.60
N GLU A 112 -68.66 12.30 46.62
CA GLU A 112 -69.69 13.34 46.78
C GLU A 112 -70.91 13.25 45.84
N LYS A 113 -71.05 12.24 44.97
CA LYS A 113 -72.18 12.25 44.02
C LYS A 113 -72.80 10.89 43.78
N ASN A 114 -73.79 10.56 44.61
CA ASN A 114 -74.75 9.49 44.36
C ASN A 114 -76.18 10.01 44.56
N LYS A 115 -76.82 10.52 43.48
CA LYS A 115 -78.29 10.52 43.33
C LYS A 115 -78.74 10.85 41.89
N LYS A 116 -79.53 9.90 41.35
CA LYS A 116 -80.43 9.97 40.16
C LYS A 116 -79.75 10.12 38.80
N ARG A 117 -80.25 9.62 37.66
CA ARG A 117 -81.28 8.66 37.17
C ARG A 117 -81.09 8.77 35.63
N ASP A 118 -80.81 7.70 34.89
CA ASP A 118 -81.76 6.83 34.17
C ASP A 118 -82.07 7.34 32.73
N THR A 119 -82.39 6.39 31.85
CA THR A 119 -82.84 6.43 30.43
C THR A 119 -81.81 6.44 29.28
N THR A 120 -81.80 5.30 28.57
CA THR A 120 -81.39 4.98 27.18
C THR A 120 -82.42 5.52 26.14
N PRO A 121 -82.35 5.28 24.79
CA PRO A 121 -81.31 4.69 23.90
C PRO A 121 -81.08 5.52 22.59
N GLU A 122 -80.23 5.02 21.67
CA GLU A 122 -80.28 5.10 20.18
C GLU A 122 -78.95 5.46 19.49
N GLU A 123 -78.82 4.94 18.27
CA GLU A 123 -77.68 4.56 17.43
C GLU A 123 -76.70 5.67 17.01
N GLY A 124 -75.47 5.28 16.68
CA GLY A 124 -74.50 6.13 16.00
C GLY A 124 -73.06 5.62 16.08
N GLU A 125 -72.44 5.46 14.92
CA GLU A 125 -71.14 4.82 14.67
C GLU A 125 -69.91 5.54 15.27
N HIS A 126 -68.81 4.78 15.33
CA HIS A 126 -67.40 5.22 15.18
C HIS A 126 -66.67 5.89 16.37
N ARG A 127 -65.70 5.19 16.99
CA ARG A 127 -64.23 5.40 16.83
C ARG A 127 -63.37 4.84 17.99
N GLU A 128 -62.35 4.10 17.57
CA GLU A 128 -60.98 4.07 18.11
C GLU A 128 -60.74 3.40 19.48
N GLU A 129 -60.98 2.09 19.53
CA GLU A 129 -60.28 1.18 20.43
C GLU A 129 -59.23 0.39 19.63
N SER A 130 -58.12 1.02 19.24
CA SER A 130 -57.06 0.33 18.49
C SER A 130 -55.72 1.08 18.44
N GLU A 131 -55.23 1.76 19.48
CA GLU A 131 -53.91 2.44 19.34
C GLU A 131 -52.96 2.39 20.54
N ARG A 132 -53.21 1.59 21.58
CA ARG A 132 -52.37 1.67 22.80
C ARG A 132 -51.44 0.51 23.10
N GLU A 133 -51.50 -0.60 22.37
CA GLU A 133 -50.63 -1.77 22.66
C GLU A 133 -49.42 -1.96 21.73
N GLU A 134 -49.24 -1.19 20.66
CA GLU A 134 -48.12 -1.43 19.73
C GLU A 134 -46.76 -0.86 20.18
N ARG A 135 -46.71 -0.04 21.24
CA ARG A 135 -45.53 0.79 21.52
C ARG A 135 -44.43 0.15 22.38
N ALA A 136 -44.67 -1.02 22.96
CA ALA A 136 -43.71 -1.69 23.86
C ALA A 136 -42.73 -2.63 23.14
N GLY A 137 -43.13 -3.25 22.02
CA GLY A 137 -42.25 -4.11 21.20
C GLY A 137 -41.46 -3.38 20.11
N SER A 138 -41.84 -2.14 19.79
CA SER A 138 -41.25 -1.34 18.71
C SER A 138 -39.79 -0.94 18.99
N ASP A 139 -39.45 -0.56 20.22
CA ASP A 139 -38.13 -0.03 20.59
C ASP A 139 -37.01 -1.10 20.60
N ASP A 140 -37.31 -2.32 21.04
CA ASP A 140 -36.37 -3.45 21.01
C ASP A 140 -36.14 -3.97 19.59
N SER A 141 -37.21 -4.00 18.77
CA SER A 141 -37.12 -4.33 17.35
C SER A 141 -36.34 -3.29 16.54
N GLU A 142 -36.44 -1.99 16.88
CA GLU A 142 -35.67 -0.94 16.22
C GLU A 142 -34.17 -1.01 16.57
N VAL A 143 -33.82 -1.31 17.83
CA VAL A 143 -32.42 -1.45 18.24
C VAL A 143 -31.78 -2.71 17.65
N ALA A 144 -32.53 -3.81 17.54
CA ALA A 144 -32.10 -5.02 16.84
C ALA A 144 -31.85 -4.75 15.34
N ARG A 145 -32.80 -4.08 14.66
CA ARG A 145 -32.67 -3.68 13.25
C ARG A 145 -31.54 -2.68 13.01
N GLN A 146 -31.25 -1.81 13.97
CA GLN A 146 -30.10 -0.89 13.91
C GLN A 146 -28.77 -1.62 14.07
N ARG A 147 -28.68 -2.63 14.96
CA ARG A 147 -27.49 -3.46 15.12
C ARG A 147 -27.24 -4.37 13.92
N GLU A 148 -28.30 -4.94 13.34
CA GLU A 148 -28.21 -5.69 12.09
C GLU A 148 -27.75 -4.80 10.94
N ASN A 149 -28.31 -3.59 10.79
CA ASN A 149 -27.84 -2.62 9.80
C ASN A 149 -26.39 -2.18 10.02
N GLU A 150 -25.95 -1.93 11.27
CA GLU A 150 -24.54 -1.60 11.55
C GLU A 150 -23.62 -2.80 11.29
N ALA A 151 -24.04 -4.03 11.59
CA ALA A 151 -23.28 -5.24 11.28
C ALA A 151 -23.16 -5.44 9.76
N GLU A 152 -24.25 -5.27 9.02
CA GLU A 152 -24.29 -5.37 7.57
C GLU A 152 -23.43 -4.28 6.91
N GLN A 153 -23.49 -3.03 7.42
CA GLN A 153 -22.60 -1.95 6.97
C GLN A 153 -21.13 -2.26 7.25
N LYS A 154 -20.80 -2.81 8.42
CA LYS A 154 -19.42 -3.18 8.80
C LYS A 154 -18.90 -4.33 7.94
N GLN A 155 -19.76 -5.26 7.55
CA GLN A 155 -19.45 -6.36 6.65
C GLN A 155 -19.22 -5.86 5.22
N LYS A 156 -20.07 -4.95 4.74
CA LYS A 156 -19.95 -4.28 3.43
C LYS A 156 -18.70 -3.38 3.37
N GLU A 157 -18.33 -2.72 4.45
CA GLU A 157 -17.08 -1.96 4.55
C GLU A 157 -15.84 -2.87 4.54
N ARG A 158 -15.87 -4.01 5.23
CA ARG A 158 -14.79 -5.00 5.17
C ARG A 158 -14.63 -5.54 3.75
N GLU A 159 -15.72 -5.86 3.07
CA GLU A 159 -15.71 -6.35 1.69
C GLU A 159 -15.18 -5.29 0.71
N LYS A 160 -15.59 -4.03 0.88
CA LYS A 160 -15.03 -2.89 0.11
C LYS A 160 -13.54 -2.69 0.38
N LYS A 161 -13.10 -2.78 1.64
CA LYS A 161 -11.67 -2.68 2.01
C LYS A 161 -10.86 -3.80 1.37
N LEU A 162 -11.36 -5.03 1.38
CA LEU A 162 -10.70 -6.17 0.73
C LEU A 162 -10.60 -5.99 -0.79
N ARG A 163 -11.63 -5.46 -1.46
CA ARG A 163 -11.55 -5.11 -2.89
C ARG A 163 -10.52 -4.02 -3.17
N VAL A 164 -10.49 -2.97 -2.36
CA VAL A 164 -9.54 -1.87 -2.51
C VAL A 164 -8.11 -2.34 -2.23
N GLU A 165 -7.92 -3.16 -1.21
CA GLU A 165 -6.61 -3.76 -0.87
C GLU A 165 -6.14 -4.72 -1.95
N GLN A 166 -7.03 -5.55 -2.51
CA GLN A 166 -6.71 -6.39 -3.67
C GLN A 166 -6.27 -5.55 -4.88
N SER A 167 -6.99 -4.46 -5.17
CA SER A 167 -6.64 -3.55 -6.27
C SER A 167 -5.29 -2.85 -6.04
N ILE A 168 -5.01 -2.39 -4.83
CA ILE A 168 -3.72 -1.77 -4.48
C ILE A 168 -2.59 -2.80 -4.58
N ARG A 169 -2.79 -4.00 -4.03
CA ARG A 169 -1.79 -5.07 -4.04
C ARG A 169 -1.48 -5.54 -5.46
N GLU A 170 -2.47 -5.60 -6.33
CA GLU A 170 -2.29 -5.94 -7.74
C GLU A 170 -1.46 -4.88 -8.47
N ARG A 171 -1.80 -3.60 -8.27
CA ARG A 171 -1.05 -2.47 -8.84
C ARG A 171 0.39 -2.42 -8.32
N GLU A 172 0.61 -2.67 -7.03
CA GLU A 172 1.96 -2.76 -6.46
C GLU A 172 2.76 -3.92 -7.04
N LYS A 173 2.11 -5.08 -7.25
CA LYS A 173 2.75 -6.23 -7.90
C LYS A 173 3.09 -5.96 -9.37
N GLU A 174 2.31 -5.15 -10.05
CA GLU A 174 2.61 -4.68 -11.40
C GLU A 174 3.78 -3.69 -11.42
N VAL A 175 3.78 -2.70 -10.53
CA VAL A 175 4.91 -1.77 -10.35
C VAL A 175 6.20 -2.53 -10.02
N GLN A 176 6.14 -3.56 -9.18
CA GLN A 176 7.31 -4.40 -8.88
C GLN A 176 7.77 -5.21 -10.10
N ARG A 177 6.83 -5.74 -10.90
CA ARG A 177 7.17 -6.46 -12.15
C ARG A 177 7.83 -5.53 -13.17
N THR A 178 7.30 -4.33 -13.36
CA THR A 178 7.87 -3.35 -14.31
C THR A 178 9.22 -2.84 -13.84
N LEU A 179 9.39 -2.56 -12.54
CA LEU A 179 10.68 -2.19 -11.96
C LEU A 179 11.72 -3.31 -12.09
N ALA A 180 11.35 -4.55 -11.80
CA ALA A 180 12.23 -5.71 -11.95
C ALA A 180 12.60 -5.96 -13.42
N GLY A 181 11.67 -5.69 -14.35
CA GLY A 181 11.95 -5.69 -15.79
C GLY A 181 12.97 -4.61 -16.16
N HIS A 182 12.71 -3.36 -15.77
CA HIS A 182 13.57 -2.23 -16.10
C HIS A 182 14.99 -2.39 -15.58
N LEU A 183 15.17 -2.90 -14.35
CA LEU A 183 16.50 -3.17 -13.80
C LEU A 183 17.26 -4.22 -14.63
N ARG A 184 16.59 -5.32 -15.02
CA ARG A 184 17.19 -6.37 -15.86
C ARG A 184 17.49 -5.89 -17.28
N ASP A 185 16.63 -5.06 -17.84
CA ASP A 185 16.83 -4.51 -19.18
C ASP A 185 18.01 -3.54 -19.19
N ARG A 186 18.16 -2.72 -18.14
CA ARG A 186 19.34 -1.87 -17.93
C ARG A 186 20.63 -2.69 -17.79
N ASP A 187 20.59 -3.81 -17.06
CA ASP A 187 21.74 -4.73 -16.95
C ASP A 187 22.11 -5.33 -18.32
N LYS A 188 21.13 -5.78 -19.10
CA LYS A 188 21.35 -6.30 -20.46
C LYS A 188 21.90 -5.25 -21.40
N GLU A 189 21.37 -4.03 -21.34
CA GLU A 189 21.84 -2.91 -22.16
C GLU A 189 23.30 -2.61 -21.85
N ARG A 190 23.69 -2.62 -20.57
CA ARG A 190 25.10 -2.49 -20.16
C ARG A 190 25.99 -3.59 -20.72
N GLU A 191 25.61 -4.86 -20.56
CA GLU A 191 26.38 -5.99 -21.11
C GLU A 191 26.49 -5.90 -22.64
N HIS A 192 25.43 -5.47 -23.30
CA HIS A 192 25.40 -5.26 -24.74
C HIS A 192 26.34 -4.13 -25.17
N HIS A 193 26.32 -2.97 -24.51
CA HIS A 193 27.24 -1.87 -24.78
C HIS A 193 28.70 -2.29 -24.65
N MET A 194 29.04 -2.99 -23.56
CA MET A 194 30.39 -3.53 -23.37
C MET A 194 30.80 -4.48 -24.51
N ARG A 195 29.89 -5.39 -24.92
CA ARG A 195 30.16 -6.32 -26.02
C ARG A 195 30.32 -5.58 -27.36
N GLU A 196 29.47 -4.60 -27.64
CA GLU A 196 29.54 -3.79 -28.85
C GLU A 196 30.80 -2.92 -28.91
N GLU A 197 31.26 -2.36 -27.79
CA GLU A 197 32.54 -1.65 -27.71
C GLU A 197 33.72 -2.57 -28.01
N CYS A 198 33.75 -3.77 -27.40
CA CYS A 198 34.77 -4.79 -27.70
C CYS A 198 34.74 -5.20 -29.17
N ILE A 199 33.55 -5.37 -29.74
CA ILE A 199 33.35 -5.67 -31.16
C ILE A 199 33.86 -4.49 -32.02
N GLY A 200 33.55 -3.25 -31.67
CA GLY A 200 33.99 -2.06 -32.39
C GLY A 200 35.52 -1.93 -32.40
N HIS A 201 36.16 -2.14 -31.25
CA HIS A 201 37.62 -2.22 -31.15
C HIS A 201 38.19 -3.34 -32.01
N PHE A 202 37.59 -4.53 -31.98
CA PHE A 202 38.02 -5.65 -32.80
C PHE A 202 37.87 -5.38 -34.29
N THR A 203 36.74 -4.81 -34.71
CA THR A 203 36.49 -4.43 -36.10
C THR A 203 37.49 -3.39 -36.58
N ALA A 204 37.75 -2.33 -35.81
CA ALA A 204 38.76 -1.32 -36.17
C ALA A 204 40.16 -1.95 -36.30
N LEU A 205 40.51 -2.85 -35.39
CA LEU A 205 41.80 -3.54 -35.38
C LEU A 205 41.95 -4.48 -36.60
N LEU A 206 40.87 -5.17 -37.00
CA LEU A 206 40.82 -5.95 -38.23
C LEU A 206 40.95 -5.04 -39.47
N THR A 207 40.24 -3.91 -39.51
CA THR A 207 40.33 -2.96 -40.63
C THR A 207 41.74 -2.38 -40.80
N ASP A 208 42.42 -2.07 -39.69
CA ASP A 208 43.76 -1.49 -39.72
C ASP A 208 44.85 -2.49 -40.17
N LEU A 209 44.76 -3.74 -39.71
CA LEU A 209 45.81 -4.76 -39.85
C LEU A 209 45.54 -5.80 -40.95
N VAL A 210 44.28 -6.08 -41.28
CA VAL A 210 43.88 -7.07 -42.29
C VAL A 210 43.43 -6.34 -43.55
N ARG A 211 44.41 -5.78 -44.28
CA ARG A 211 44.15 -5.03 -45.53
C ARG A 211 44.03 -5.90 -46.78
N THR A 212 44.49 -7.16 -46.69
CA THR A 212 44.46 -8.12 -47.80
C THR A 212 43.67 -9.37 -47.41
N PRO A 213 42.81 -9.91 -48.28
CA PRO A 213 41.95 -11.06 -47.99
C PRO A 213 42.67 -12.41 -48.14
N ASP A 214 43.99 -12.49 -47.97
CA ASP A 214 44.72 -13.77 -48.04
C ASP A 214 45.15 -14.29 -46.66
N PHE A 215 44.84 -13.55 -45.59
CA PHE A 215 45.23 -13.98 -44.25
C PHE A 215 44.29 -15.05 -43.71
N THR A 216 44.88 -16.08 -43.10
CA THR A 216 44.14 -17.03 -42.28
C THR A 216 43.91 -16.48 -40.87
N TRP A 217 42.86 -16.96 -40.17
CA TRP A 217 42.60 -16.57 -38.79
C TRP A 217 43.81 -16.75 -37.86
N LYS A 218 44.62 -17.79 -38.09
CA LYS A 218 45.85 -18.06 -37.33
C LYS A 218 46.89 -16.95 -37.51
N GLU A 219 47.06 -16.44 -38.73
CA GLU A 219 48.02 -15.40 -39.05
C GLU A 219 47.56 -14.04 -38.54
N VAL A 220 46.29 -13.70 -38.75
CA VAL A 220 45.68 -12.48 -38.21
C VAL A 220 45.79 -12.49 -36.69
N LYS A 221 45.33 -13.55 -36.02
CA LYS A 221 45.41 -13.67 -34.55
C LYS A 221 46.85 -13.51 -34.03
N ARG A 222 47.85 -14.04 -34.74
CA ARG A 222 49.26 -13.85 -34.37
C ARG A 222 49.70 -12.38 -34.47
N GLN A 223 49.19 -11.63 -35.44
CA GLN A 223 49.45 -10.19 -35.56
C GLN A 223 48.69 -9.40 -34.49
N LEU A 224 47.40 -9.68 -34.28
CA LEU A 224 46.59 -8.94 -33.31
C LEU A 224 47.16 -9.07 -31.89
N ARG A 225 47.66 -10.24 -31.49
CA ARG A 225 48.26 -10.44 -30.15
C ARG A 225 49.52 -9.62 -29.89
N LYS A 226 50.14 -9.03 -30.92
CA LYS A 226 51.29 -8.13 -30.76
C LYS A 226 50.87 -6.67 -30.61
N ASP A 227 49.61 -6.34 -30.93
CA ASP A 227 49.06 -5.00 -30.79
C ASP A 227 48.59 -4.77 -29.35
N HIS A 228 48.90 -3.61 -28.78
CA HIS A 228 48.50 -3.26 -27.41
C HIS A 228 46.98 -3.22 -27.23
N ARG A 229 46.23 -2.91 -28.31
CA ARG A 229 44.76 -2.90 -28.31
C ARG A 229 44.16 -4.32 -28.22
N TRP A 230 44.96 -5.38 -28.26
CA TRP A 230 44.51 -6.75 -28.01
C TRP A 230 43.89 -6.94 -26.62
N GLU A 231 44.37 -6.21 -25.62
CA GLU A 231 43.82 -6.26 -24.25
C GLU A 231 42.36 -5.77 -24.21
N LEU A 232 42.01 -4.79 -25.06
CA LEU A 232 40.66 -4.21 -25.14
C LEU A 232 39.62 -5.17 -25.72
N ILE A 233 40.05 -6.27 -26.34
CA ILE A 233 39.19 -7.26 -27.00
C ILE A 233 39.37 -8.66 -26.39
N GLU A 234 40.17 -8.78 -25.33
CA GLU A 234 40.44 -10.07 -24.69
C GLU A 234 39.19 -10.66 -24.02
N SER A 235 38.27 -9.79 -23.57
CA SER A 235 36.97 -10.13 -23.00
C SER A 235 35.99 -10.73 -24.01
N LEU A 236 36.17 -10.49 -25.32
CA LEU A 236 35.29 -11.03 -26.35
C LEU A 236 35.54 -12.54 -26.54
N ASP A 237 34.52 -13.36 -26.69
CA ASP A 237 34.71 -14.81 -26.84
C ASP A 237 35.54 -15.18 -28.08
N ARG A 238 36.25 -16.31 -27.99
CA ARG A 238 37.07 -16.80 -29.11
C ARG A 238 36.24 -17.04 -30.36
N GLU A 239 35.05 -17.62 -30.20
CA GLU A 239 34.12 -17.92 -31.29
C GLU A 239 33.59 -16.65 -31.94
N ASP A 240 33.31 -15.62 -31.14
CA ASP A 240 32.86 -14.32 -31.64
C ASP A 240 33.96 -13.62 -32.43
N ARG A 241 35.20 -13.64 -31.93
CA ARG A 241 36.36 -13.09 -32.63
C ARG A 241 36.57 -13.76 -33.99
N GLU A 242 36.48 -15.09 -34.04
CA GLU A 242 36.62 -15.86 -35.28
C GLU A 242 35.45 -15.61 -36.25
N ARG A 243 34.21 -15.57 -35.74
CA ARG A 243 33.01 -15.22 -36.53
C ARG A 243 33.07 -13.82 -37.11
N LYS A 244 33.55 -12.85 -36.33
CA LYS A 244 33.70 -11.45 -36.77
C LYS A 244 34.82 -11.31 -37.81
N PHE A 245 35.91 -12.07 -37.66
CA PHE A 245 36.95 -12.16 -38.68
C PHE A 245 36.42 -12.74 -40.00
N GLN A 246 35.69 -13.87 -39.96
CA GLN A 246 35.08 -14.48 -41.14
C GLN A 246 34.04 -13.61 -41.85
N ARG A 247 33.48 -12.61 -41.15
CA ARG A 247 32.52 -11.66 -41.73
C ARG A 247 33.20 -10.39 -42.28
N ALA A 248 34.38 -10.06 -41.77
CA ALA A 248 35.17 -8.92 -42.21
C ALA A 248 36.05 -9.25 -43.44
N HIS A 249 36.19 -10.54 -43.75
CA HIS A 249 36.89 -11.14 -44.86
C HIS A 249 35.89 -11.61 -45.91
#